data_AF-A0A8W8I129-F1
#
_entry.id   AF-A0A8W8I129-F1
#
_cell.length_a   1.000
_cell.length_b   1.000
_cell.length_c   1.000
_cell.angle_alpha   90.00
_cell.angle_beta   90.00
_cell.angle_gamma   90.00
#
_symmetry.space_group_name_H-M   'P 1'
#
loop_
_entity.id
_entity.type
_entity.pdbx_description
1 polymer ?
#
loop_
_entity_poly.entity_id
_entity_poly.type
_entity_poly.pdbx_seq_one_letter_code
_entity_poly.pdbx_strand_id
1 'polypeptide(L)'
;MGVVQDEELQEEFDVFGINLNEQLIDKLKELCITYNLDADRVADEWLAFSKARKDIPISLENLDLFDREKLAKKTQRTPQTPLNKRTQQKVYNINNVSEGLNL
;
A
#
# COMPACT_ATOMS: atom_id res chain seq x y z
N MET A 1 6.92 -13.49 -5.98
CA MET A 1 7.20 -12.28 -6.77
C MET A 1 8.70 -12.11 -6.78
N GLY A 2 9.26 -11.91 -7.98
CA GLY A 2 10.71 -11.83 -8.19
C GLY A 2 11.26 -10.46 -7.82
N VAL A 3 12.58 -10.35 -7.82
CA VAL A 3 13.25 -9.04 -7.74
C VAL A 3 12.95 -8.30 -9.04
N VAL A 4 12.38 -7.10 -8.96
CA VAL A 4 12.20 -6.21 -10.11
C VAL A 4 13.58 -5.81 -10.64
N GLN A 5 13.83 -6.02 -11.92
CA GLN A 5 15.07 -5.65 -12.59
C GLN A 5 15.04 -4.18 -13.04
N ASP A 6 16.22 -3.62 -13.26
CA ASP A 6 16.38 -2.21 -13.63
C ASP A 6 15.77 -1.96 -15.02
N GLU A 7 15.96 -2.91 -15.92
CA GLU A 7 15.44 -2.87 -17.28
C GLU A 7 13.91 -2.90 -17.31
N GLU A 8 13.27 -3.68 -16.45
CA GLU A 8 11.80 -3.73 -16.36
C GLU A 8 11.22 -2.37 -15.97
N LEU A 9 11.83 -1.69 -15.00
CA LEU A 9 11.42 -0.32 -14.65
C LEU A 9 11.72 0.66 -15.80
N GLN A 10 12.88 0.55 -16.44
CA GLN A 10 13.24 1.46 -17.51
C GLN A 10 12.28 1.32 -18.70
N GLU A 11 11.90 0.09 -19.08
CA GLU A 11 10.95 -0.19 -20.15
C GLU A 11 9.58 0.42 -19.87
N GLU A 12 9.01 0.20 -18.68
CA GLU A 12 7.69 0.72 -18.31
C GLU A 12 7.63 2.25 -18.32
N PHE A 13 8.70 2.93 -17.87
CA PHE A 13 8.73 4.39 -17.81
C PHE A 13 9.10 5.05 -19.15
N ASP A 14 9.87 4.35 -20.01
CA ASP A 14 10.23 4.85 -21.34
C ASP A 14 9.02 4.95 -22.29
N VAL A 15 7.99 4.11 -22.09
CA VAL A 15 6.68 4.22 -22.78
C VAL A 15 6.05 5.61 -22.60
N PHE A 16 6.35 6.29 -21.49
CA PHE A 16 5.86 7.64 -21.17
C PHE A 16 6.93 8.73 -21.39
N GLY A 17 8.08 8.38 -21.99
CA GLY A 17 9.19 9.28 -22.24
C GLY A 17 9.92 9.71 -20.95
N ILE A 18 9.86 8.90 -19.91
CA ILE A 18 10.52 9.17 -18.62
C ILE A 18 11.82 8.37 -18.55
N ASN A 19 12.94 9.07 -18.60
CA ASN A 19 14.27 8.46 -18.42
C ASN A 19 14.61 8.35 -16.93
N LEU A 20 14.92 7.14 -16.45
CA LEU A 20 15.28 6.91 -15.05
C LEU A 20 16.80 6.90 -14.92
N ASN A 21 17.31 7.60 -13.92
CA ASN A 21 18.70 7.43 -13.50
C ASN A 21 18.79 6.36 -12.41
N GLU A 22 20.01 5.90 -12.13
CA GLU A 22 20.29 4.85 -11.13
C GLU A 22 19.62 5.13 -9.78
N GLN A 23 19.67 6.37 -9.29
CA GLN A 23 19.06 6.73 -7.99
C GLN A 23 17.53 6.63 -8.01
N LEU A 24 16.90 6.98 -9.14
CA LEU A 24 15.45 6.83 -9.31
C LEU A 24 15.05 5.36 -9.40
N ILE A 25 15.84 4.54 -10.11
CA ILE A 25 15.63 3.09 -10.21
C ILE A 25 15.73 2.46 -8.83
N ASP A 26 16.80 2.74 -8.07
CA ASP A 26 16.99 2.24 -6.71
C ASP A 26 15.80 2.60 -5.81
N LYS A 27 15.33 3.85 -5.88
CA LYS A 27 14.18 4.29 -5.09
C LYS A 27 12.90 3.58 -5.52
N LEU A 28 12.66 3.41 -6.82
CA LEU A 28 11.48 2.69 -7.32
C LEU A 28 11.52 1.21 -6.92
N LYS A 29 12.69 0.57 -6.93
CA LYS A 29 12.87 -0.81 -6.45
C LYS A 29 12.60 -0.92 -4.95
N GLU A 30 13.06 0.04 -4.16
CA GLU A 30 12.72 0.12 -2.73
C GLU A 30 11.20 0.16 -2.53
N LEU A 31 10.49 0.99 -3.30
CA LEU A 31 9.02 1.07 -3.25
C LEU A 31 8.34 -0.22 -3.72
N CYS A 32 8.85 -0.86 -4.77
CA CYS A 32 8.37 -2.16 -5.25
C CYS A 32 8.44 -3.22 -4.14
N ILE A 33 9.58 -3.31 -3.45
CA ILE A 33 9.79 -4.26 -2.34
C ILE A 33 8.89 -3.91 -1.16
N THR A 34 8.85 -2.63 -0.77
CA THR A 34 8.12 -2.16 0.42
C THR A 34 6.61 -2.37 0.29
N TYR A 35 6.07 -2.17 -0.91
CA TYR A 35 4.64 -2.22 -1.18
C TYR A 35 4.21 -3.46 -1.97
N ASN A 36 5.14 -4.37 -2.24
CA ASN A 36 4.93 -5.57 -3.04
C ASN A 36 4.25 -5.23 -4.39
N LEU A 37 4.89 -4.33 -5.14
CA LEU A 37 4.51 -3.92 -6.48
C LEU A 37 5.52 -4.47 -7.49
N ASP A 38 5.02 -4.80 -8.67
CA ASP A 38 5.84 -5.10 -9.85
C ASP A 38 6.06 -3.80 -10.66
N ALA A 39 6.94 -3.82 -11.67
CA ALA A 39 7.35 -2.63 -12.42
C ALA A 39 6.16 -1.89 -13.07
N ASP A 40 5.24 -2.63 -13.68
CA ASP A 40 4.01 -2.12 -14.30
C ASP A 40 3.16 -1.34 -13.29
N ARG A 41 2.94 -1.91 -12.11
CA ARG A 41 2.08 -1.35 -11.06
C ARG A 41 2.68 -0.10 -10.45
N VAL A 42 3.99 -0.08 -10.20
CA VAL A 42 4.61 1.12 -9.64
C VAL A 42 4.59 2.26 -10.65
N ALA A 43 4.79 1.97 -11.94
CA ALA A 43 4.67 2.94 -13.02
C ALA A 43 3.24 3.50 -13.11
N ASP A 44 2.22 2.64 -13.14
CA ASP A 44 0.81 3.04 -13.18
C ASP A 44 0.41 3.92 -12.00
N GLU A 45 0.81 3.52 -10.78
CA GLU A 45 0.52 4.29 -9.57
C GLU A 45 1.24 5.63 -9.56
N TRP A 46 2.49 5.67 -10.03
CA TRP A 46 3.25 6.89 -10.18
C TRP A 46 2.59 7.84 -11.19
N LEU A 47 2.21 7.35 -12.37
CA LEU A 47 1.57 8.14 -13.42
C LEU A 47 0.22 8.70 -12.96
N ALA A 48 -0.57 7.89 -12.27
CA ALA A 48 -1.83 8.33 -11.67
C ALA A 48 -1.60 9.42 -10.62
N PHE A 49 -0.56 9.27 -9.79
CA PHE A 49 -0.19 10.26 -8.78
C PHE A 49 0.32 11.57 -9.41
N SER A 50 1.17 11.48 -10.43
CA SER A 50 1.72 12.61 -11.16
C SER A 50 0.61 13.41 -11.85
N LYS A 51 -0.27 12.73 -12.61
CA LYS A 51 -1.43 13.35 -13.27
C LYS A 51 -2.37 14.04 -12.29
N ALA A 52 -2.65 13.43 -11.14
CA ALA A 52 -3.47 14.05 -10.10
C ALA A 52 -2.87 15.35 -9.53
N ARG A 53 -1.58 15.61 -9.78
CA ARG A 53 -0.84 16.80 -9.33
C ARG A 53 -0.41 17.72 -10.47
N LYS A 54 -1.04 17.62 -11.63
CA LYS A 54 -0.72 18.40 -12.84
C LYS A 54 0.64 18.01 -13.44
N ASP A 55 0.82 16.71 -13.61
CA ASP A 55 1.96 16.12 -14.33
C ASP A 55 3.32 16.50 -13.72
N ILE A 56 3.44 16.35 -12.40
CA ILE A 56 4.72 16.59 -11.72
C ILE A 56 5.79 15.63 -12.24
N PRO A 57 7.04 16.11 -12.44
CA PRO A 57 8.11 15.29 -12.96
C PRO A 57 8.56 14.24 -11.95
N ILE A 58 9.17 13.16 -12.44
CA ILE A 58 9.82 12.20 -11.55
C ILE A 58 11.09 12.81 -10.94
N SER A 59 11.22 12.65 -9.62
CA SER A 59 12.37 13.07 -8.84
C SER A 59 12.36 12.31 -7.52
N LEU A 60 13.49 12.23 -6.82
CA LEU A 60 13.55 11.59 -5.51
C LEU A 60 12.58 12.25 -4.51
N GLU A 61 12.53 13.59 -4.50
CA GLU A 61 11.60 14.35 -3.66
C GLU A 61 10.14 13.98 -3.95
N ASN A 62 9.75 13.88 -5.23
CA ASN A 62 8.38 13.53 -5.59
C ASN A 62 8.06 12.06 -5.34
N LEU A 63 9.06 11.16 -5.41
CA LEU A 63 8.93 9.75 -5.03
C LEU A 63 8.73 9.59 -3.51
N ASP A 64 9.37 10.40 -2.68
CA ASP A 64 9.12 10.43 -1.23
C ASP A 64 7.70 10.94 -0.91
N LEU A 65 7.22 11.93 -1.67
CA LEU A 65 5.83 12.40 -1.56
C LEU A 65 4.84 11.31 -2.01
N PHE A 66 5.15 10.62 -3.09
CA PHE A 66 4.35 9.50 -3.61
C PHE A 66 4.23 8.37 -2.59
N ASP A 67 5.35 7.97 -1.98
CA ASP A 67 5.40 7.00 -0.90
C ASP A 67 4.46 7.40 0.26
N ARG A 68 4.71 8.58 0.85
CA ARG A 68 3.98 9.07 2.03
C ARG A 68 2.48 9.27 1.78
N GLU A 69 2.13 9.80 0.61
CA GLU A 69 0.77 10.30 0.39
C GLU A 69 -0.13 9.36 -0.40
N LYS A 70 0.44 8.42 -1.16
CA LYS A 70 -0.31 7.47 -1.97
C LYS A 70 -0.12 6.04 -1.50
N LEU A 71 1.12 5.55 -1.42
CA LEU A 71 1.40 4.13 -1.16
C LEU A 71 1.15 3.77 0.31
N ALA A 72 1.71 4.54 1.26
CA ALA A 72 1.52 4.32 2.70
C ALA A 72 0.04 4.34 3.11
N LYS A 73 -0.77 5.23 2.52
CA LYS A 73 -2.21 5.33 2.79
C LYS A 73 -3.00 4.16 2.22
N LYS A 74 -2.54 3.53 1.14
CA LYS A 74 -3.17 2.34 0.56
C LYS A 74 -2.91 1.11 1.43
N THR A 75 -1.69 0.93 1.94
CA THR A 75 -1.34 -0.16 2.86
C THR A 75 -2.09 -0.09 4.19
N GLN A 76 -2.39 1.11 4.69
CA GLN A 76 -3.17 1.29 5.91
C GLN A 76 -4.67 0.96 5.76
N ARG A 77 -5.17 0.75 4.53
CA ARG A 77 -6.51 0.20 4.29
C ARG A 77 -6.47 -1.32 4.40
N THR A 78 -5.96 -1.85 5.50
CA THR A 78 -6.30 -3.21 5.90
C THR A 78 -7.82 -3.29 6.04
N PRO A 79 -8.45 -4.45 5.77
CA PRO A 79 -9.88 -4.60 5.96
C PRO A 79 -10.19 -4.13 7.37
N GLN A 80 -11.00 -3.08 7.52
CA GLN A 80 -11.73 -2.91 8.77
C GLN A 80 -12.40 -4.26 8.94
N THR A 81 -11.91 -5.08 9.87
CA THR A 81 -12.63 -6.25 10.32
C THR A 81 -14.04 -5.71 10.55
N PRO A 82 -15.08 -6.17 9.83
CA PRO A 82 -16.41 -5.83 10.25
C PRO A 82 -16.40 -6.22 11.71
N LEU A 83 -16.63 -5.25 12.60
CA LEU A 83 -16.79 -5.52 14.01
C LEU A 83 -18.02 -6.40 14.04
N ASN A 84 -17.78 -7.71 13.92
CA ASN A 84 -18.78 -8.73 14.00
C ASN A 84 -19.35 -8.45 15.36
N LYS A 85 -20.61 -7.98 15.41
CA LYS A 85 -21.35 -7.73 16.65
C LYS A 85 -21.42 -9.08 17.34
N ARG A 86 -20.32 -9.47 18.00
CA ARG A 86 -20.24 -10.62 18.88
C ARG A 86 -21.31 -10.31 19.91
N THR A 87 -22.39 -11.07 19.80
CA THR A 87 -23.33 -11.38 20.86
C THR A 87 -22.62 -11.18 22.18
N GLN A 88 -23.11 -10.22 22.98
CA GLN A 88 -22.58 -9.95 24.31
C GLN A 88 -22.38 -11.30 25.01
N GLN A 89 -21.13 -11.72 25.23
CA GLN A 89 -20.87 -12.87 26.06
C GLN A 89 -21.30 -12.45 27.46
N LYS A 90 -22.45 -12.95 27.91
CA LYS A 90 -23.00 -12.69 29.23
C LYS A 90 -21.96 -13.19 30.24
N VAL A 91 -21.25 -12.26 30.89
CA VAL A 91 -20.22 -12.61 31.88
C VAL A 91 -20.95 -13.05 33.14
N TYR A 92 -20.77 -14.32 33.50
CA TYR A 92 -21.28 -14.83 34.77
C TYR A 92 -20.26 -14.54 35.88
N ASN A 93 -20.72 -13.88 36.93
CA ASN A 93 -20.00 -13.65 38.17
C ASN A 93 -20.73 -14.38 39.32
N ILE A 94 -20.14 -14.33 40.52
CA ILE A 94 -20.69 -15.02 41.70
C ILE A 94 -22.13 -14.60 42.04
N ASN A 95 -22.57 -13.42 41.57
CA ASN A 95 -23.89 -12.87 41.87
C ASN A 95 -24.95 -13.29 40.84
N ASN A 96 -24.57 -13.86 39.69
CA ASN A 96 -25.51 -14.21 38.61
C ASN A 96 -25.31 -15.63 38.04
N VAL A 97 -24.42 -16.44 38.63
CA VAL A 97 -24.13 -17.83 38.21
C VAL A 97 -25.36 -18.75 38.28
N SER A 98 -26.31 -18.45 39.15
CA SER A 98 -27.56 -19.20 39.33
C SER A 98 -28.54 -19.04 38.15
N GLU A 99 -28.40 -18.00 37.32
CA GLU A 99 -29.22 -17.84 36.11
C GLU A 99 -28.79 -18.80 34.97
N GLY A 100 -27.57 -19.33 35.03
CA GLY A 100 -26.99 -20.19 33.99
C GLY A 100 -27.36 -21.67 34.10
N LEU A 101 -28.03 -22.08 35.18
CA LEU A 101 -28.40 -23.47 35.45
C LEU A 101 -29.93 -23.61 35.42
N ASN A 102 -30.51 -23.62 34.22
CA ASN A 102 -31.84 -24.20 34.04
C ASN A 102 -31.66 -25.71 33.88
N LEU A 103 -31.99 -26.47 34.93
CA LEU A 103 -32.30 -27.90 34.89
C LEU A 103 -33.81 -28.06 34.62
#